data_AF-A0A915MW45-F1
#
_entry.id   AF-A0A915MW45-F1
#
_cell.length_a   1.000
_cell.length_b   1.000
_cell.length_c   1.000
_cell.angle_alpha   90.00
_cell.angle_beta   90.00
_cell.angle_gamma   90.00
#
_symmetry.space_group_name_H-M   'P 1'
#
loop_
_entity.id
_entity.type
_entity.pdbx_description
1 polymer ?
#
loop_
_entity_poly.entity_id
_entity_poly.type
_entity_poly.pdbx_seq_one_letter_code
_entity_poly.pdbx_strand_id
1 'polypeptide(L)'
;MTSSLSAAHIVVWEQNNIWIGPKYSDLVHVGAKYTPCMRRDQKIYEQILRERRIESETTGCCVGPWGCYQTSECPKQFAQHIKWTNGTFPERFNFRVACGQDPRYCVKPRSVHPFLWGIDLIDWPICEQKISSIPATIKHMQCEVTGRPCCIQMHGQCRITSREYCDFVGGYYHPNAVSCLREVCGLTSFLRKDSPDHIYRLITPLFIHAGIIRCAISLALYLTVMRRFEIMIGWHRLSAIYFISGIGGYLASAVFVPYMPEVGPAGSEGGVLGALIVHILYSWSWLNQPFRVLFLH
;
A
#
# COMPACT_ATOMS: atom_id res chain seq x y z
N MET A 1 31.60 19.38 -14.32
CA MET A 1 32.09 18.13 -13.70
C MET A 1 30.97 17.56 -12.85
N THR A 2 30.23 16.60 -13.39
CA THR A 2 29.11 15.91 -12.73
C THR A 2 29.67 14.79 -11.86
N SER A 3 29.97 15.09 -10.60
CA SER A 3 30.33 14.07 -9.61
C SER A 3 29.06 13.31 -9.21
N SER A 4 29.07 12.01 -9.51
CA SER A 4 27.99 11.06 -9.26
C SER A 4 27.58 11.04 -7.79
N LEU A 5 26.29 11.22 -7.55
CA LEU A 5 25.64 10.80 -6.33
C LEU A 5 25.84 9.28 -6.20
N SER A 6 26.58 8.87 -5.18
CA SER A 6 26.67 7.52 -4.60
C SER A 6 25.95 6.42 -5.41
N ALA A 7 26.72 5.64 -6.16
CA ALA A 7 26.27 4.39 -6.76
C ALA A 7 26.00 3.35 -5.67
N ALA A 8 24.94 3.55 -4.90
CA ALA A 8 24.31 2.45 -4.19
C ALA A 8 23.68 1.56 -5.27
N HIS A 9 24.19 0.34 -5.44
CA HIS A 9 23.46 -0.68 -6.21
C HIS A 9 22.13 -0.94 -5.49
N ILE A 10 21.07 -0.29 -5.96
CA ILE A 10 19.72 -0.47 -5.43
C ILE A 10 19.11 -1.62 -6.20
N VAL A 11 19.07 -2.80 -5.57
CA VAL A 11 18.35 -3.96 -6.09
C VAL A 11 16.90 -3.87 -5.59
N VAL A 12 15.97 -3.58 -6.49
CA VAL A 12 14.54 -3.66 -6.19
C VAL A 12 14.11 -5.11 -6.47
N TRP A 13 13.76 -5.84 -5.41
CA TRP A 13 13.20 -7.18 -5.55
C TRP A 13 11.71 -7.07 -5.84
N GLU A 14 11.32 -7.45 -7.06
CA GLU A 14 9.93 -7.52 -7.47
C GLU A 14 9.54 -8.98 -7.65
N GLN A 15 8.42 -9.40 -7.05
CA GLN A 15 7.93 -10.76 -7.24
C GLN A 15 7.42 -10.92 -8.67
N ASN A 16 8.12 -11.75 -9.45
CA ASN A 16 7.71 -12.07 -10.81
C ASN A 16 6.37 -12.82 -10.78
N ASN A 17 5.45 -12.40 -11.63
CA ASN A 17 4.18 -13.07 -11.81
C ASN A 17 4.36 -14.32 -12.66
N ILE A 18 4.27 -15.50 -12.04
CA ILE A 18 4.43 -16.79 -12.72
C ILE A 18 3.39 -17.06 -13.81
N TRP A 19 2.27 -16.32 -13.82
CA TRP A 19 1.13 -16.57 -14.71
C TRP A 19 1.19 -15.82 -16.05
N ILE A 20 2.32 -15.16 -16.37
CA ILE A 20 2.47 -14.23 -17.49
C ILE A 20 1.38 -13.15 -17.41
N GLY A 21 1.58 -12.19 -16.51
CA GLY A 21 0.60 -11.17 -16.21
C GLY A 21 1.23 -9.92 -15.57
N PRO A 22 0.41 -8.92 -15.22
CA PRO A 22 0.85 -7.67 -14.63
C PRO A 22 1.49 -7.90 -13.26
N LYS A 23 2.16 -6.87 -12.74
CA LYS A 23 2.77 -6.91 -11.41
C LYS A 23 1.70 -7.08 -10.35
N TYR A 24 2.05 -7.71 -9.23
CA TYR A 24 1.16 -7.80 -8.07
C TYR A 24 0.72 -6.42 -7.59
N SER A 25 1.54 -5.40 -7.80
CA SER A 25 1.19 -4.03 -7.49
C SER A 25 0.01 -3.50 -8.27
N ASP A 26 0.06 -3.75 -9.56
CA ASP A 26 -0.94 -3.29 -10.50
C ASP A 26 -2.24 -4.05 -10.25
N LEU A 27 -2.16 -5.35 -9.93
CA LEU A 27 -3.31 -6.18 -9.55
C LEU A 27 -4.06 -5.60 -8.34
N VAL A 28 -3.37 -5.18 -7.28
CA VAL A 28 -4.02 -4.52 -6.13
C VAL A 28 -4.61 -3.19 -6.53
N HIS A 29 -3.89 -2.39 -7.33
CA HIS A 29 -4.36 -1.08 -7.77
C HIS A 29 -5.67 -1.18 -8.59
N VAL A 30 -5.85 -2.25 -9.38
CA VAL A 30 -7.09 -2.50 -10.14
C VAL A 30 -8.19 -3.22 -9.35
N GLY A 31 -7.95 -3.59 -8.09
CA GLY A 31 -8.98 -4.14 -7.21
C GLY A 31 -8.79 -5.60 -6.77
N ALA A 32 -7.57 -6.14 -6.79
CA ALA A 32 -7.30 -7.44 -6.17
C ALA A 32 -7.70 -7.46 -4.69
N LYS A 33 -8.01 -8.67 -4.19
CA LYS A 33 -8.22 -8.89 -2.76
C LYS A 33 -6.90 -8.60 -2.07
N TYR A 34 -6.90 -7.60 -1.19
CA TYR A 34 -5.74 -7.23 -0.38
C TYR A 34 -6.24 -6.68 0.96
N THR A 35 -6.05 -7.43 2.04
CA THR A 35 -6.68 -7.13 3.35
C THR A 35 -6.32 -5.75 3.90
N PRO A 36 -5.07 -5.25 3.77
CA PRO A 36 -4.73 -3.89 4.21
C PRO A 36 -5.56 -2.77 3.55
N CYS A 37 -6.15 -3.01 2.37
CA CYS A 37 -7.07 -2.07 1.71
C CYS A 37 -8.53 -2.22 2.16
N MET A 38 -8.88 -3.32 2.82
CA MET A 38 -10.25 -3.66 3.21
C MET A 38 -10.53 -3.33 4.68
N ARG A 39 -9.50 -3.43 5.54
CA ARG A 39 -9.59 -3.14 6.97
C ARG A 39 -8.23 -2.72 7.53
N ARG A 40 -8.25 -1.96 8.64
CA ARG A 40 -7.04 -1.70 9.41
C ARG A 40 -6.68 -2.94 10.23
N ASP A 41 -5.44 -3.39 10.12
CA ASP A 41 -4.87 -4.33 11.07
C ASP A 41 -4.28 -3.54 12.24
N GLN A 42 -4.79 -3.79 13.44
CA GLN A 42 -4.42 -3.04 14.63
C GLN A 42 -2.92 -3.19 14.96
N LYS A 43 -2.37 -4.41 14.84
CA LYS A 43 -0.97 -4.68 15.21
C LYS A 43 0.00 -3.98 14.26
N ILE A 44 -0.29 -4.04 12.95
CA ILE A 44 0.52 -3.35 11.96
C ILE A 44 0.38 -1.84 12.09
N TYR A 45 -0.83 -1.33 12.28
CA TYR A 45 -1.03 0.11 12.39
C TYR A 45 -0.33 0.68 13.62
N GLU A 46 -0.39 -0.02 14.76
CA GLU A 46 0.38 0.33 15.96
C GLU A 46 1.89 0.30 15.71
N GLN A 47 2.40 -0.69 14.97
CA GLN A 47 3.81 -0.76 14.61
C GLN A 47 4.22 0.38 13.68
N ILE A 48 3.45 0.68 12.63
CA ILE A 48 3.69 1.79 11.71
C ILE A 48 3.71 3.12 12.47
N LEU A 49 2.74 3.34 13.37
CA LEU A 49 2.71 4.56 14.19
C LEU A 49 3.93 4.66 15.11
N ARG A 50 4.36 3.53 15.69
CA ARG A 50 5.56 3.46 16.54
C ARG A 50 6.82 3.77 15.73
N GLU A 51 6.98 3.16 14.57
CA GLU A 51 8.10 3.40 13.65
C GLU A 51 8.14 4.85 13.19
N ARG A 52 6.99 5.42 12.77
CA ARG A 52 6.90 6.85 12.41
C ARG A 52 7.25 7.77 13.58
N ARG A 53 6.87 7.41 14.81
CA ARG A 53 7.22 8.20 15.99
C ARG A 53 8.73 8.16 16.23
N ILE A 54 9.35 6.98 16.18
CA ILE A 54 10.81 6.82 16.32
C ILE A 54 11.53 7.58 15.19
N GLU A 55 11.05 7.49 13.96
CA GLU A 55 11.59 8.25 12.83
C GLU A 55 11.47 9.76 13.08
N SER A 56 10.32 10.24 13.57
CA SER A 56 10.14 11.65 13.92
C SER A 56 11.09 12.13 15.04
N GLU A 57 11.51 11.22 15.94
CA GLU A 57 12.45 11.48 17.06
C GLU A 57 13.91 11.46 16.63
N THR A 58 14.24 10.56 15.71
CA THR A 58 15.62 10.32 15.31
C THR A 58 16.05 11.12 14.08
N THR A 59 15.09 11.57 13.27
CA THR A 59 15.36 12.35 12.05
C THR A 59 15.59 13.83 12.33
N GLY A 60 16.41 14.44 11.47
CA GLY A 60 16.62 15.88 11.42
C GLY A 60 16.79 16.32 9.97
N CYS A 61 17.07 17.61 9.77
CA CYS A 61 17.26 18.14 8.43
C CYS A 61 18.73 18.07 8.02
N CYS A 62 19.05 17.32 6.96
CA CYS A 62 20.38 17.31 6.36
C CYS A 62 20.44 18.37 5.26
N VAL A 63 21.33 19.35 5.43
CA VAL A 63 21.48 20.49 4.53
C VAL A 63 22.82 20.39 3.80
N GLY A 64 22.77 20.26 2.48
CA GLY A 64 23.95 20.24 1.60
C GLY A 64 23.94 21.39 0.59
N PRO A 65 24.93 21.43 -0.31
CA PRO A 65 25.08 22.50 -1.32
C PRO A 65 23.92 22.53 -2.32
N TRP A 66 23.31 21.38 -2.59
CA TRP A 66 22.29 21.19 -3.63
C TRP A 66 20.86 21.09 -3.08
N GLY A 67 20.66 21.40 -1.80
CA GLY A 67 19.36 21.34 -1.14
C GLY A 67 19.38 20.58 0.17
N CYS A 68 18.20 20.21 0.66
CA CYS A 68 18.04 19.52 1.93
C CYS A 68 16.96 18.43 1.90
N TYR A 69 17.13 17.45 2.78
CA TYR A 69 16.20 16.34 2.96
C TYR A 69 16.20 15.84 4.40
N GLN A 70 15.07 15.28 4.81
CA GLN A 70 14.88 14.73 6.16
C GLN A 70 15.56 13.36 6.26
N THR A 71 16.42 13.17 7.25
CA THR A 71 17.16 11.91 7.45
C THR A 71 17.66 11.78 8.89
N SER A 72 17.85 10.54 9.35
CA SER A 72 18.48 10.21 10.63
C SER A 72 20.01 10.36 10.58
N GLU A 73 20.61 10.19 9.40
CA GLU A 73 22.06 10.25 9.18
C GLU A 73 22.40 11.10 7.94
N CYS A 74 23.45 11.90 8.05
CA CYS A 74 23.85 12.89 7.04
C CYS A 74 25.36 12.75 6.76
N PRO A 75 25.81 12.83 5.50
CA PRO A 75 27.21 12.70 5.15
C PRO A 75 28.03 13.88 5.70
N LYS A 76 28.95 13.59 6.61
CA LYS A 76 29.74 14.61 7.35
C LYS A 76 30.67 15.45 6.48
N GLN A 77 31.03 14.97 5.29
CA GLN A 77 32.01 15.62 4.42
C GLN A 77 31.48 16.87 3.71
N PHE A 78 30.20 16.88 3.35
CA PHE A 78 29.61 17.96 2.53
C PHE A 78 28.23 18.41 3.00
N ALA A 79 27.67 17.81 4.04
CA ALA A 79 26.34 18.16 4.53
C ALA A 79 26.34 18.35 6.05
N GLN A 80 25.53 19.31 6.50
CA GLN A 80 25.32 19.62 7.90
C GLN A 80 24.02 18.98 8.38
N HIS A 81 24.10 18.18 9.45
CA HIS A 81 22.92 17.61 10.08
C HIS A 81 22.38 18.57 11.15
N ILE A 82 21.18 19.09 10.93
CA ILE A 82 20.50 19.98 11.86
C ILE A 82 19.48 19.17 12.64
N LYS A 83 19.80 18.93 13.91
CA LYS A 83 18.91 18.36 14.92
C LYS A 83 18.71 19.40 16.02
N TRP A 84 17.53 19.42 16.62
CA TRP A 84 17.31 20.30 17.76
C TRP A 84 18.05 19.75 18.97
N THR A 85 18.98 20.51 19.50
CA THR A 85 19.63 20.23 20.79
C THR A 85 19.15 21.29 21.77
N ASN A 86 18.74 20.86 22.97
CA ASN A 86 18.18 21.67 24.06
C ASN A 86 18.57 23.16 24.02
N GLY A 87 17.73 23.95 23.36
CA GLY A 87 17.83 25.39 23.25
C GLY A 87 16.49 26.00 23.65
N THR A 88 16.57 26.99 24.55
CA THR A 88 15.47 27.66 25.23
C THR A 88 14.62 28.49 24.26
N PHE A 89 13.47 27.96 23.87
CA PHE A 89 12.30 28.80 23.61
C PHE A 89 11.51 28.90 24.92
N PRO A 90 11.04 30.09 25.32
CA PRO A 90 10.17 30.19 26.49
C PRO A 90 8.90 29.41 26.15
N GLU A 91 8.55 28.46 27.01
CA GLU A 91 7.28 27.70 27.04
C GLU A 91 7.19 26.31 26.39
N ARG A 92 8.24 25.69 25.81
CA ARG A 92 8.22 24.22 25.59
C ARG A 92 9.61 23.60 25.30
N PHE A 93 9.95 22.59 26.08
CA PHE A 93 11.13 21.73 25.88
C PHE A 93 10.85 20.74 24.73
N ASN A 94 11.81 20.57 23.81
CA ASN A 94 11.82 19.60 22.68
C ASN A 94 11.01 19.97 21.41
N PHE A 95 11.41 21.01 20.68
CA PHE A 95 11.01 21.15 19.28
C PHE A 95 11.81 20.20 18.39
N ARG A 96 11.18 19.67 17.36
CA ARG A 96 11.82 18.81 16.34
C ARG A 96 12.16 19.65 15.10
N VAL A 97 13.07 19.18 14.25
CA VAL A 97 13.50 19.90 13.02
C VAL A 97 12.98 19.19 11.79
N ALA A 98 12.24 19.93 10.95
CA ALA A 98 11.82 19.51 9.62
C ALA A 98 12.46 20.40 8.55
N CYS A 99 12.94 19.83 7.45
CA CYS A 99 13.43 20.63 6.33
C CYS A 99 12.32 21.49 5.72
N GLY A 100 12.59 22.79 5.58
CA GLY A 100 11.69 23.76 4.96
C GLY A 100 10.43 24.11 5.77
N GLN A 101 10.26 23.56 6.97
CA GLN A 101 9.13 23.85 7.87
C GLN A 101 9.61 24.19 9.27
N ASP A 102 9.11 25.31 9.81
CA ASP A 102 9.38 25.75 11.18
C ASP A 102 8.19 26.62 11.65
N PRO A 103 7.53 26.27 12.77
CA PRO A 103 6.36 26.99 13.26
C PRO A 103 6.61 28.48 13.50
N ARG A 104 7.87 28.88 13.80
CA ARG A 104 8.25 30.26 14.11
C ARG A 104 8.29 31.16 12.88
N TYR A 105 8.53 30.56 11.71
CA TYR A 105 8.72 31.28 10.46
C TYR A 105 7.57 31.05 9.48
N CYS A 106 6.48 30.43 9.93
CA CYS A 106 5.28 30.20 9.15
C CYS A 106 4.19 31.24 9.45
N VAL A 107 3.72 31.91 8.39
CA VAL A 107 2.62 32.89 8.46
C VAL A 107 1.26 32.19 8.33
N LYS A 108 1.18 31.15 7.50
CA LYS A 108 -0.06 30.40 7.27
C LYS A 108 0.21 28.89 7.18
N PRO A 109 -0.31 28.07 8.10
CA PRO A 109 -1.01 28.45 9.35
C PRO A 109 -0.03 28.92 10.43
N ARG A 110 -0.35 30.04 11.10
CA ARG A 110 0.49 30.60 12.17
C ARG A 110 0.41 29.75 13.44
N SER A 111 1.55 29.38 14.03
CA SER A 111 1.60 28.68 15.32
C SER A 111 1.57 29.66 16.49
N VAL A 112 0.37 30.03 16.96
CA VAL A 112 0.16 30.93 18.10
C VAL A 112 -1.02 30.45 18.93
N HIS A 113 -1.04 30.73 20.24
CA HIS A 113 -2.17 30.36 21.10
C HIS A 113 -3.51 30.91 20.56
N PRO A 114 -4.60 30.12 20.61
CA PRO A 114 -4.72 28.75 21.14
C PRO A 114 -4.31 27.64 20.15
N PHE A 115 -4.01 27.97 18.89
CA PHE A 115 -3.71 27.04 17.80
C PHE A 115 -2.19 26.83 17.62
N LEU A 116 -1.56 26.22 18.61
CA LEU A 116 -0.16 25.81 18.51
C LEU A 116 -0.03 24.56 17.62
N TRP A 117 1.03 24.50 16.83
CA TRP A 117 1.39 23.27 16.12
C TRP A 117 1.71 22.16 17.13
N GLY A 118 1.49 20.90 16.72
CA GLY A 118 1.76 19.72 17.53
C GLY A 118 3.25 19.57 17.88
N ILE A 119 3.54 18.75 18.89
CA ILE A 119 4.93 18.43 19.30
C ILE A 119 5.56 17.45 18.29
N ASP A 120 4.76 16.54 17.74
CA ASP A 120 5.20 15.54 16.77
C ASP A 120 5.14 16.09 15.34
N LEU A 121 6.18 15.81 14.53
CA LEU A 121 6.23 16.20 13.11
C LEU A 121 5.03 15.67 12.32
N ILE A 122 4.46 14.55 12.76
CA ILE A 122 3.35 13.87 12.10
C ILE A 122 2.09 14.77 12.09
N ASP A 123 1.93 15.59 13.12
CA ASP A 123 0.76 16.46 13.29
C ASP A 123 0.98 17.87 12.72
N TRP A 124 2.15 18.13 12.13
CA TRP A 124 2.46 19.45 11.61
C TRP A 124 1.66 19.74 10.33
N PRO A 125 0.98 20.89 10.26
CA PRO A 125 0.39 21.34 9.02
C PRO A 125 1.48 21.80 8.04
N ILE A 126 1.15 21.79 6.75
CA ILE A 126 2.07 22.29 5.72
C ILE A 126 2.10 23.83 5.81
N CYS A 127 3.30 24.40 5.91
CA CYS A 127 3.46 25.84 5.80
C CYS A 127 3.24 26.31 4.36
N GLU A 128 2.12 26.98 4.10
CA GLU A 128 1.79 27.53 2.79
C GLU A 128 2.56 28.83 2.51
N GLN A 129 2.73 29.65 3.56
CA GLN A 129 3.36 30.96 3.43
C GLN A 129 4.40 31.17 4.53
N LYS A 130 5.65 31.39 4.10
CA LYS A 130 6.79 31.70 4.97
C LYS A 130 6.88 33.21 5.22
N ILE A 131 7.53 33.59 6.31
CA ILE A 131 7.86 35.00 6.58
C ILE A 131 8.91 35.52 5.59
N SER A 132 8.79 36.78 5.18
CA SER A 132 9.59 37.37 4.10
C SER A 132 11.10 37.48 4.40
N SER A 133 11.49 37.53 5.68
CA SER A 133 12.87 37.71 6.11
C SER A 133 13.26 36.67 7.16
N ILE A 134 13.73 35.51 6.72
CA ILE A 134 14.25 34.45 7.58
C ILE A 134 15.76 34.64 7.76
N PRO A 135 16.28 34.70 9.00
CA PRO A 135 17.71 34.84 9.24
C PRO A 135 18.55 33.75 8.56
N ALA A 136 19.70 34.14 7.98
CA ALA A 136 20.64 33.23 7.31
C ALA A 136 21.23 32.13 8.21
N THR A 137 21.12 32.30 9.51
CA THR A 137 21.51 31.30 10.50
C THR A 137 20.58 30.08 10.51
N ILE A 138 19.35 30.21 10.02
CA ILE A 138 18.32 29.15 10.00
C ILE A 138 18.39 28.38 8.68
N LYS A 139 19.45 27.60 8.52
CA LYS A 139 19.77 26.90 7.26
C LYS A 139 18.69 25.92 6.80
N HIS A 140 17.99 25.25 7.71
CA HIS A 140 16.91 24.30 7.35
C HIS A 140 15.68 24.96 6.71
N MET A 141 15.53 26.29 6.83
CA MET A 141 14.42 27.03 6.20
C MET A 141 14.78 27.64 4.85
N GLN A 142 16.08 27.82 4.60
CA GLN A 142 16.64 28.47 3.41
C GLN A 142 17.07 27.48 2.31
N CYS A 143 16.99 26.19 2.59
CA CYS A 143 17.32 25.15 1.63
C CYS A 143 16.11 24.77 0.76
N GLU A 144 16.38 24.39 -0.48
CA GLU A 144 15.39 23.75 -1.33
C GLU A 144 15.19 22.29 -0.89
N VAL A 145 13.94 21.93 -0.57
CA VAL A 145 13.61 20.58 -0.09
C VAL A 145 13.52 19.63 -1.29
N THR A 146 14.60 18.88 -1.51
CA THR A 146 14.74 17.93 -2.62
C THR A 146 14.14 16.56 -2.28
N GLY A 147 14.21 16.16 -1.02
CA GLY A 147 13.61 14.91 -0.52
C GLY A 147 12.14 15.07 -0.18
N ARG A 148 11.26 14.30 -0.83
CA ARG A 148 9.82 14.27 -0.56
C ARG A 148 9.32 12.83 -0.36
N PRO A 149 8.13 12.64 0.24
CA PRO A 149 7.54 11.31 0.40
C PRO A 149 7.37 10.60 -0.94
N CYS A 150 7.95 9.40 -1.04
CA CYS A 150 7.75 8.45 -2.12
C CYS A 150 7.10 7.19 -1.55
N CYS A 151 5.97 6.80 -2.12
CA CYS A 151 5.26 5.58 -1.75
C CYS A 151 5.76 4.43 -2.63
N ILE A 152 6.42 3.45 -2.02
CA ILE A 152 7.03 2.33 -2.72
C ILE A 152 6.35 1.02 -2.29
N GLN A 153 6.30 0.07 -3.24
CA GLN A 153 5.79 -1.28 -3.03
C GLN A 153 4.33 -1.34 -2.53
N MET A 154 3.86 -2.56 -2.25
CA MET A 154 2.47 -2.85 -1.91
C MET A 154 2.13 -2.75 -0.43
N HIS A 155 3.14 -2.64 0.40
CA HIS A 155 2.97 -2.41 1.82
C HIS A 155 2.76 -0.92 2.15
N GLY A 156 2.80 -0.03 1.15
CA GLY A 156 2.65 1.41 1.36
C GLY A 156 3.82 2.01 2.14
N GLN A 157 5.03 1.51 1.91
CA GLN A 157 6.23 2.04 2.56
C GLN A 157 6.46 3.47 2.09
N CYS A 158 6.62 4.39 3.04
CA CYS A 158 6.93 5.78 2.77
C CYS A 158 8.43 5.99 2.95
N ARG A 159 9.11 6.51 1.93
CA ARG A 159 10.53 6.89 2.00
C ARG A 159 10.72 8.31 1.51
N ILE A 160 11.42 9.14 2.28
CA ILE A 160 11.78 10.49 1.85
C ILE A 160 12.97 10.38 0.91
N THR A 161 12.77 10.74 -0.36
CA THR A 161 13.78 10.58 -1.41
C THR A 161 13.57 11.60 -2.53
N SER A 162 14.51 11.68 -3.48
CA SER A 162 14.38 12.56 -4.64
C SER A 162 13.34 12.02 -5.62
N ARG A 163 12.89 12.88 -6.54
CA ARG A 163 11.92 12.49 -7.58
C ARG A 163 12.51 11.42 -8.50
N GLU A 164 13.75 11.61 -8.93
CA GLU A 164 14.45 10.71 -9.85
C GLU A 164 14.60 9.32 -9.26
N TYR A 165 14.91 9.22 -7.96
CA TYR A 165 14.94 7.94 -7.27
C TYR A 165 13.55 7.30 -7.20
N CYS A 166 12.51 8.09 -6.89
CA CYS A 166 11.14 7.59 -6.79
C CYS A 166 10.65 7.02 -8.13
N ASP A 167 10.90 7.74 -9.22
CA ASP A 167 10.55 7.33 -10.58
C ASP A 167 11.35 6.07 -10.99
N PHE A 168 12.63 6.01 -10.62
CA PHE A 168 13.49 4.84 -10.87
C PHE A 168 12.98 3.56 -10.21
N VAL A 169 12.47 3.63 -8.97
CA VAL A 169 11.92 2.47 -8.26
C VAL A 169 10.45 2.20 -8.60
N GLY A 170 9.85 2.96 -9.52
CA GLY A 170 8.44 2.84 -9.88
C GLY A 170 7.48 3.21 -8.74
N GLY A 171 7.91 4.09 -7.83
CA GLY A 171 7.10 4.58 -6.73
C GLY A 171 6.21 5.76 -7.12
N TYR A 172 5.30 6.12 -6.22
CA TYR A 172 4.44 7.30 -6.38
C TYR A 172 5.04 8.49 -5.63
N TYR A 173 5.48 9.51 -6.36
CA TYR A 173 6.09 10.71 -5.79
C TYR A 173 5.03 11.72 -5.36
N HIS A 174 5.09 12.16 -4.09
CA HIS A 174 4.16 13.15 -3.56
C HIS A 174 4.88 14.42 -3.12
N PRO A 175 4.51 15.60 -3.64
CA PRO A 175 5.10 16.85 -3.20
C PRO A 175 4.75 17.20 -1.74
N ASN A 176 3.66 16.64 -1.22
CA ASN A 176 3.08 16.92 0.09
C ASN A 176 2.88 15.62 0.91
N ALA A 177 2.53 15.75 2.19
CA ALA A 177 2.24 14.61 3.06
C ALA A 177 1.03 13.80 2.55
N VAL A 178 1.18 12.47 2.45
CA VAL A 178 0.15 11.58 1.92
C VAL A 178 -0.03 10.30 2.72
N SER A 179 -1.21 9.72 2.57
CA SER A 179 -1.51 8.36 2.97
C SER A 179 -1.08 7.40 1.85
N CYS A 180 0.12 6.82 1.91
CA CYS A 180 0.61 5.89 0.88
C CYS A 180 -0.34 4.72 0.63
N LEU A 181 -1.09 4.30 1.64
CA LEU A 181 -2.08 3.25 1.50
C LEU A 181 -3.18 3.60 0.48
N ARG A 182 -3.56 4.88 0.36
CA ARG A 182 -4.57 5.32 -0.60
C ARG A 182 -4.12 5.10 -2.04
N GLU A 183 -2.86 5.41 -2.33
CA GLU A 183 -2.26 5.28 -3.66
C GLU A 183 -2.08 3.82 -4.04
N VAL A 184 -1.60 3.01 -3.10
CA VAL A 184 -1.41 1.56 -3.31
C VAL A 184 -2.75 0.85 -3.54
N CYS A 185 -3.78 1.21 -2.78
CA CYS A 185 -5.08 0.58 -2.91
C CYS A 185 -5.73 0.94 -4.25
N GLY A 186 -5.79 2.19 -4.68
CA GLY A 186 -6.33 2.54 -5.99
C GLY A 186 -7.79 2.13 -6.24
N LEU A 187 -8.24 2.30 -7.49
CA LEU A 187 -9.60 2.15 -8.04
C LEU A 187 -10.66 3.13 -7.48
N THR A 188 -10.74 3.30 -6.16
CA THR A 188 -11.64 4.25 -5.51
C THR A 188 -10.93 4.95 -4.35
N SER A 189 -11.38 6.14 -3.98
CA SER A 189 -10.91 6.79 -2.75
C SER A 189 -11.63 6.25 -1.53
N PHE A 190 -10.90 6.11 -0.41
CA PHE A 190 -11.50 5.76 0.88
C PHE A 190 -12.57 6.78 1.31
N LEU A 191 -13.68 6.31 1.90
CA LEU A 191 -14.74 7.20 2.42
C LEU A 191 -14.25 8.04 3.59
N ARG A 192 -13.31 7.50 4.40
CA ARG A 192 -12.71 8.19 5.55
C ARG A 192 -11.20 8.28 5.38
N LYS A 193 -10.66 9.47 5.68
CA LYS A 193 -9.21 9.72 5.65
C LYS A 193 -8.46 8.67 6.47
N ASP A 194 -7.45 8.06 5.85
CA ASP A 194 -6.59 7.00 6.39
C ASP A 194 -7.30 5.70 6.78
N SER A 195 -8.58 5.51 6.48
CA SER A 195 -9.33 4.30 6.88
C SER A 195 -9.64 3.43 5.66
N PRO A 196 -8.95 2.29 5.49
CA PRO A 196 -9.29 1.33 4.44
C PRO A 196 -10.69 0.75 4.65
N ASP A 197 -11.51 0.81 3.60
CA ASP A 197 -12.93 0.45 3.57
C ASP A 197 -13.35 -0.21 2.24
N HIS A 198 -12.40 -0.71 1.44
CA HIS A 198 -12.64 -1.26 0.11
C HIS A 198 -13.22 -2.70 0.15
N ILE A 199 -14.40 -2.87 0.73
CA ILE A 199 -15.05 -4.19 0.87
C ILE A 199 -15.43 -4.83 -0.47
N TYR A 200 -15.60 -4.02 -1.53
CA TYR A 200 -15.86 -4.47 -2.90
C TYR A 200 -14.75 -5.40 -3.44
N ARG A 201 -13.55 -5.38 -2.82
CA ARG A 201 -12.44 -6.31 -3.10
C ARG A 201 -12.74 -7.77 -2.74
N LEU A 202 -13.90 -8.08 -2.18
CA LEU A 202 -14.41 -9.45 -2.09
C LEU A 202 -15.08 -9.93 -3.38
N ILE A 203 -15.46 -9.01 -4.28
CA ILE A 203 -16.21 -9.32 -5.50
C ILE A 203 -15.37 -9.03 -6.74
N THR A 204 -14.76 -7.84 -6.83
CA THR A 204 -13.94 -7.42 -7.97
C THR A 204 -12.89 -8.45 -8.42
N PRO A 205 -12.11 -9.08 -7.52
CA PRO A 205 -11.08 -10.02 -7.95
C PRO A 205 -11.62 -11.32 -8.56
N LEU A 206 -12.91 -11.65 -8.41
CA LEU A 206 -13.52 -12.80 -9.10
C LEU A 206 -13.44 -12.65 -10.63
N PHE A 207 -13.40 -11.41 -11.13
CA PHE A 207 -13.36 -11.10 -12.56
C PHE A 207 -11.95 -10.80 -13.08
N ILE A 208 -10.96 -10.68 -12.19
CA ILE A 208 -9.57 -10.37 -12.53
C ILE A 208 -8.77 -11.67 -12.47
N HIS A 209 -7.90 -11.93 -13.45
CA HIS A 209 -7.01 -13.08 -13.41
C HIS A 209 -5.57 -12.62 -13.24
N ALA A 210 -4.75 -13.46 -12.59
CA ALA A 210 -3.34 -13.14 -12.35
C ALA A 210 -2.54 -13.00 -13.65
N GLY A 211 -2.93 -13.72 -14.70
CA GLY A 211 -2.26 -13.66 -16.00
C GLY A 211 -2.93 -14.58 -17.02
N ILE A 212 -2.36 -14.66 -18.22
CA ILE A 212 -2.95 -15.36 -19.36
C ILE A 212 -3.07 -16.86 -19.08
N ILE A 213 -2.06 -17.48 -18.46
CA ILE A 213 -2.07 -18.91 -18.16
C ILE A 213 -3.19 -19.24 -17.19
N ARG A 214 -3.32 -18.46 -16.11
CA ARG A 214 -4.38 -18.67 -15.11
C ARG A 214 -5.77 -18.50 -15.72
N CYS A 215 -5.94 -17.50 -16.57
CA CYS A 215 -7.19 -17.26 -17.29
C CYS A 215 -7.55 -18.44 -18.21
N ALA A 216 -6.58 -18.96 -18.97
CA ALA A 216 -6.79 -20.10 -19.86
C ALA A 216 -7.22 -21.37 -19.09
N ILE A 217 -6.61 -21.64 -17.93
CA ILE A 217 -6.99 -22.76 -17.05
C ILE A 217 -8.42 -22.59 -16.56
N SER A 218 -8.79 -21.41 -16.02
CA SER A 218 -10.14 -21.14 -15.57
C SER A 218 -11.16 -21.27 -16.70
N LEU A 219 -10.86 -20.77 -17.90
CA LEU A 219 -11.73 -20.91 -19.07
C LEU A 219 -11.92 -22.38 -19.48
N ALA A 220 -10.86 -23.19 -19.45
CA ALA A 220 -10.95 -24.61 -19.73
C ALA A 220 -11.86 -25.32 -18.72
N LEU A 221 -11.73 -25.02 -17.42
CA LEU A 221 -12.62 -25.54 -16.37
C LEU A 221 -14.08 -25.10 -16.60
N TYR A 222 -14.30 -23.88 -17.07
CA TYR A 222 -15.63 -23.36 -17.32
C TYR A 222 -16.33 -24.07 -18.48
N LEU A 223 -15.60 -24.23 -19.59
CA LEU A 223 -16.13 -24.85 -20.80
C LEU A 223 -16.32 -26.37 -20.66
N THR A 224 -15.55 -27.03 -19.80
CA THR A 224 -15.61 -28.49 -19.60
C THR A 224 -16.47 -28.90 -18.42
N VAL A 225 -16.17 -28.44 -17.21
CA VAL A 225 -16.80 -28.89 -15.96
C VAL A 225 -18.02 -28.04 -15.63
N MET A 226 -17.87 -26.70 -15.54
CA MET A 226 -18.99 -25.84 -15.11
C MET A 226 -20.15 -25.89 -16.09
N ARG A 227 -19.90 -25.86 -17.40
CA ARG A 227 -20.96 -25.96 -18.41
C ARG A 227 -21.79 -27.24 -18.26
N ARG A 228 -21.14 -28.38 -18.00
CA ARG A 228 -21.85 -29.65 -17.79
C ARG A 228 -22.66 -29.62 -16.51
N PHE A 229 -22.09 -29.06 -15.45
CA PHE A 229 -22.78 -28.92 -14.17
C PHE A 229 -23.97 -27.95 -14.25
N GLU A 230 -23.84 -26.85 -14.99
CA GLU A 230 -24.90 -25.87 -15.25
C GLU A 230 -26.13 -26.51 -15.89
N ILE A 231 -25.93 -27.38 -16.88
CA ILE A 231 -27.02 -28.09 -17.56
C ILE A 231 -27.78 -29.00 -16.58
N MET A 232 -27.10 -29.57 -15.59
CA MET A 232 -27.71 -30.48 -14.61
C MET A 232 -28.49 -29.74 -13.51
N ILE A 233 -27.91 -28.69 -12.93
CA ILE A 233 -28.47 -28.02 -11.74
C ILE A 233 -29.24 -26.73 -12.07
N GLY A 234 -29.05 -26.19 -13.27
CA GLY A 234 -29.58 -24.91 -13.72
C GLY A 234 -28.69 -23.71 -13.36
N TRP A 235 -28.76 -22.67 -14.20
CA TRP A 235 -27.89 -21.49 -14.12
C TRP A 235 -28.00 -20.70 -12.80
N HIS A 236 -29.22 -20.58 -12.24
CA HIS A 236 -29.45 -19.79 -11.02
C HIS A 236 -28.79 -20.42 -9.79
N ARG A 237 -28.85 -21.76 -9.65
CA ARG A 237 -28.19 -22.48 -8.55
C ARG A 237 -26.68 -22.44 -8.71
N LEU A 238 -26.18 -22.64 -9.93
CA LEU A 238 -24.76 -22.52 -10.22
C LEU A 238 -24.22 -21.13 -9.89
N SER A 239 -24.93 -20.08 -10.30
CA SER A 239 -24.55 -18.70 -9.99
C SER A 239 -24.48 -18.42 -8.48
N ALA A 240 -25.47 -18.89 -7.72
CA ALA A 240 -25.46 -18.75 -6.26
C ALA A 240 -24.25 -19.45 -5.63
N ILE A 241 -23.97 -20.70 -6.03
CA ILE A 241 -22.80 -21.45 -5.57
C ILE A 241 -21.52 -20.69 -5.92
N TYR A 242 -21.40 -20.21 -7.16
CA TYR A 242 -20.22 -19.51 -7.66
C TYR A 242 -19.88 -18.24 -6.87
N PHE A 243 -20.88 -17.36 -6.64
CA PHE A 243 -20.64 -16.10 -5.93
C PHE A 243 -20.44 -16.32 -4.43
N ILE A 244 -21.25 -17.17 -3.79
CA ILE A 244 -21.15 -17.41 -2.34
C ILE A 244 -19.81 -18.06 -1.99
N SER A 245 -19.39 -19.08 -2.76
CA SER A 245 -18.10 -19.74 -2.52
C SER A 245 -16.90 -18.87 -2.90
N GLY A 246 -17.01 -18.05 -3.95
CA GLY A 246 -15.97 -17.08 -4.30
C GLY A 246 -15.75 -16.03 -3.21
N ILE A 247 -16.82 -15.35 -2.78
CA ILE A 247 -16.78 -14.37 -1.70
C ILE A 247 -16.33 -15.02 -0.39
N GLY A 248 -16.87 -16.20 -0.06
CA GLY A 248 -16.49 -16.98 1.11
C GLY A 248 -15.02 -17.38 1.12
N GLY A 249 -14.47 -17.79 -0.03
CA GLY A 249 -13.06 -18.10 -0.21
C GLY A 249 -12.17 -16.88 0.04
N TYR A 250 -12.53 -15.71 -0.50
CA TYR A 250 -11.79 -14.48 -0.23
C TYR A 250 -11.93 -13.98 1.21
N LEU A 251 -13.08 -14.18 1.85
CA LEU A 251 -13.25 -13.90 3.28
C LEU A 251 -12.33 -14.79 4.12
N ALA A 252 -12.30 -16.10 3.86
CA ALA A 252 -11.40 -17.02 4.55
C ALA A 252 -9.93 -16.64 4.32
N SER A 253 -9.56 -16.39 3.07
CA SER A 253 -8.22 -15.93 2.69
C SER A 253 -7.87 -14.56 3.31
N ALA A 254 -8.82 -13.65 3.49
CA ALA A 254 -8.57 -12.35 4.13
C ALA A 254 -8.22 -12.50 5.62
N VAL A 255 -8.64 -13.59 6.25
CA VAL A 255 -8.32 -13.95 7.64
C VAL A 255 -6.99 -14.71 7.72
N PHE A 256 -6.80 -15.75 6.91
CA PHE A 256 -5.62 -16.63 7.01
C PHE A 256 -4.38 -16.09 6.32
N VAL A 257 -4.52 -15.35 5.21
CA VAL A 257 -3.41 -14.82 4.40
C VAL A 257 -3.66 -13.35 4.04
N PRO A 258 -3.63 -12.43 5.01
CA PRO A 258 -4.05 -11.05 4.79
C PRO A 258 -3.11 -10.24 3.88
N TYR A 259 -1.81 -10.58 3.83
CA TYR A 259 -0.78 -9.79 3.17
C TYR A 259 -0.44 -10.25 1.75
N MET A 260 -1.13 -11.25 1.24
CA MET A 260 -0.97 -11.71 -0.15
C MET A 260 -2.10 -11.16 -1.01
N PRO A 261 -1.78 -10.47 -2.11
CA PRO A 261 -2.79 -10.05 -3.07
C PRO A 261 -3.30 -11.25 -3.87
N GLU A 262 -4.62 -11.38 -3.96
CA GLU A 262 -5.25 -12.51 -4.65
C GLU A 262 -6.25 -12.03 -5.70
N VAL A 263 -6.26 -12.74 -6.81
CA VAL A 263 -7.16 -12.53 -7.94
C VAL A 263 -7.58 -13.88 -8.51
N GLY A 264 -8.71 -13.90 -9.16
CA GLY A 264 -9.21 -15.04 -9.89
C GLY A 264 -10.17 -15.89 -9.06
N PRO A 265 -11.10 -16.57 -9.74
CA PRO A 265 -12.26 -17.20 -9.13
C PRO A 265 -11.96 -18.57 -8.50
N ALA A 266 -10.76 -18.78 -7.96
CA ALA A 266 -10.34 -20.07 -7.40
C ALA A 266 -11.25 -20.57 -6.27
N GLY A 267 -11.75 -19.65 -5.43
CA GLY A 267 -12.75 -19.99 -4.40
C GLY A 267 -14.08 -20.47 -5.01
N SER A 268 -14.52 -19.83 -6.10
CA SER A 268 -15.71 -20.22 -6.83
C SER A 268 -15.55 -21.59 -7.51
N GLU A 269 -14.40 -21.84 -8.12
CA GLU A 269 -14.06 -23.12 -8.74
C GLU A 269 -14.07 -24.25 -7.70
N GLY A 270 -13.46 -24.03 -6.54
CA GLY A 270 -13.47 -24.99 -5.43
C GLY A 270 -14.87 -25.25 -4.89
N GLY A 271 -15.73 -24.22 -4.81
CA GLY A 271 -17.12 -24.37 -4.38
C GLY A 271 -17.97 -25.18 -5.36
N VAL A 272 -17.80 -24.96 -6.67
CA VAL A 272 -18.48 -25.76 -7.69
C VAL A 272 -18.00 -27.21 -7.66
N LEU A 273 -16.69 -27.45 -7.53
CA LEU A 273 -16.14 -28.79 -7.40
C LEU A 273 -16.69 -29.51 -6.16
N GLY A 274 -16.75 -28.83 -5.02
CA GLY A 274 -17.36 -29.37 -3.80
C GLY A 274 -18.84 -29.73 -3.98
N ALA A 275 -19.61 -28.86 -4.65
CA ALA A 275 -21.02 -29.12 -4.95
C ALA A 275 -21.19 -30.33 -5.90
N LEU A 276 -20.30 -30.48 -6.89
CA LEU A 276 -20.27 -31.63 -7.79
C LEU A 276 -20.00 -32.93 -7.02
N ILE A 277 -19.03 -32.95 -6.11
CA ILE A 277 -18.71 -34.12 -5.28
C ILE A 277 -19.92 -34.51 -4.42
N VAL A 278 -20.55 -33.55 -3.74
CA VAL A 278 -21.74 -33.81 -2.91
C VAL A 278 -22.88 -34.36 -3.76
N HIS A 279 -23.07 -33.83 -4.98
CA HIS A 279 -24.08 -34.33 -5.90
C HIS A 279 -23.80 -35.78 -6.32
N ILE A 280 -22.55 -36.12 -6.64
CA ILE A 280 -22.15 -37.50 -6.98
C ILE A 280 -22.40 -38.44 -5.81
N LEU A 281 -22.05 -38.05 -4.58
CA LEU A 281 -22.27 -38.86 -3.38
C LEU A 281 -23.76 -39.07 -3.09
N TYR A 282 -24.59 -38.05 -3.28
CA TYR A 282 -26.04 -38.16 -3.11
C TYR A 282 -26.67 -39.08 -4.16
N SER A 283 -26.21 -39.00 -5.41
CA SER A 283 -26.70 -39.82 -6.53
C SER A 283 -25.97 -41.15 -6.69
N TRP A 284 -25.15 -41.56 -5.71
CA TRP A 284 -24.26 -42.71 -5.79
C TRP A 284 -24.97 -44.03 -6.13
N SER A 285 -26.18 -44.23 -5.59
CA SER A 285 -26.98 -45.44 -5.83
C SER A 285 -27.60 -45.53 -7.22
N TRP A 286 -27.67 -44.43 -7.95
CA TRP A 286 -28.31 -44.33 -9.27
C TRP A 286 -27.30 -44.24 -10.43
N LEU A 287 -26.00 -44.13 -10.12
CA LEU A 287 -24.94 -44.02 -11.12
C LEU A 287 -24.44 -45.41 -11.53
N ASN A 288 -24.53 -45.72 -12.83
CA ASN A 288 -24.07 -47.00 -13.38
C ASN A 288 -22.55 -47.25 -13.19
N GLN A 289 -21.73 -46.20 -13.04
CA GLN A 289 -20.27 -46.30 -12.82
C GLN A 289 -19.73 -45.16 -11.92
N PRO A 290 -19.92 -45.22 -10.59
CA PRO A 290 -19.62 -44.09 -9.71
C PRO A 290 -18.11 -43.77 -9.60
N PHE A 291 -17.25 -44.79 -9.65
CA PHE A 291 -15.79 -44.60 -9.57
C PHE A 291 -15.19 -43.93 -10.81
N ARG A 292 -15.68 -44.22 -12.02
CA ARG A 292 -15.18 -43.52 -13.22
C ARG A 292 -15.60 -42.05 -13.22
N VAL A 293 -16.81 -41.73 -12.76
CA VAL A 293 -17.30 -40.34 -12.70
C VAL A 293 -16.52 -39.50 -11.68
N LEU A 294 -16.03 -40.10 -10.60
CA LEU A 294 -15.24 -39.43 -9.57
C LEU A 294 -13.75 -39.24 -9.93
N PHE A 295 -13.17 -40.14 -10.73
CA PHE A 295 -11.73 -40.16 -11.05
C PHE A 295 -11.36 -39.70 -12.48
N LEU A 296 -12.33 -39.54 -13.40
CA LEU A 296 -12.13 -39.04 -14.78
C LEU A 296 -12.54 -37.57 -14.99
N HIS A 297 -12.91 -36.85 -13.91
CA HIS A 297 -13.18 -35.42 -13.93
C HIS A 297 -12.28 -34.69 -12.94
#